data_AF-A0A6L3X9H2-F1
#
_entry.id   AF-A0A6L3X9H2-F1
#
_cell.length_a   1.000
_cell.length_b   1.000
_cell.length_c   1.000
_cell.angle_alpha   90.00
_cell.angle_beta   90.00
_cell.angle_gamma   90.00
#
_symmetry.space_group_name_H-M   'P 1'
#
loop_
_entity.id
_entity.type
_entity.pdbx_description
1 polymer ?
#
loop_
_entity_poly.entity_id
_entity_poly.type
_entity_poly.pdbx_seq_one_letter_code
_entity_poly.pdbx_strand_id
1 'polypeptide(L)' 'MPRRLILSATERDTLLALPESQDDLIRYYTFNDSDLSLIRQRRGDANRLGFAVQLCLLRYPGYALGT' A
#
# COMPACT_ATOMS: atom_id res chain seq x y z
N MET A 1 22.91 13.74 18.74
CA MET A 1 22.71 14.18 17.34
C MET A 1 21.21 14.30 17.09
N PRO A 2 20.64 15.51 16.94
CA PRO A 2 19.22 15.65 16.62
C PRO A 2 18.96 15.04 15.24
N ARG A 3 17.95 14.18 15.12
CA ARG A 3 17.52 13.64 13.82
C ARG A 3 16.87 14.78 13.04
N ARG A 4 17.60 15.36 12.09
CA ARG A 4 17.04 16.31 11.14
C ARG A 4 16.12 15.54 10.19
N LEU A 5 14.84 15.89 10.21
CA LEU A 5 13.90 15.38 9.21
C LEU A 5 14.31 15.94 7.85
N ILE A 6 14.49 15.05 6.86
CA ILE A 6 14.86 15.43 5.49
C ILE A 6 13.66 16.03 4.76
N LEU A 7 12.47 15.49 5.03
CA LEU A 7 11.21 15.91 4.42
C LEU A 7 10.37 16.73 5.40
N SER A 8 9.81 17.83 4.91
CA SER A 8 8.71 18.56 5.52
C SER A 8 7.48 17.66 5.70
N ALA A 9 6.49 18.14 6.45
CA ALA A 9 5.24 17.41 6.63
C ALA A 9 4.50 17.24 5.29
N THR A 10 4.42 18.31 4.49
CA THR A 10 3.73 18.30 3.18
C THR A 10 4.41 17.39 2.17
N GLU A 11 5.74 17.34 2.14
CA GLU A 11 6.47 16.40 1.28
C GLU A 11 6.21 14.94 1.67
N ARG A 12 6.10 14.66 2.98
CA ARG A 12 5.73 13.32 3.46
C ARG A 12 4.30 12.95 3.08
N ASP A 13 3.36 13.86 3.26
CA ASP A 13 1.96 13.62 2.89
C ASP A 13 1.83 13.35 1.38
N THR A 14 2.57 14.09 0.57
CA THR A 14 2.60 13.90 -0.89
C THR A 14 3.23 12.55 -1.28
N LEU A 15 4.33 12.17 -0.61
CA LEU A 15 5.02 10.89 -0.86
C LEU A 15 4.15 9.68 -0.50
N LEU A 16 3.37 9.79 0.57
CA LEU A 16 2.52 8.72 1.10
C LEU A 16 1.09 8.78 0.56
N ALA A 17 0.82 9.69 -0.37
CA ALA A 17 -0.50 9.86 -0.96
C ALA A 17 -0.94 8.60 -1.70
N LEU A 18 -2.18 8.19 -1.42
CA LEU A 18 -2.83 7.08 -2.10
C LEU A 18 -3.31 7.55 -3.49
N PRO A 19 -3.47 6.63 -4.46
CA PRO A 19 -4.03 6.98 -5.75
C PRO A 19 -5.52 7.34 -5.58
N GLU A 20 -5.90 8.51 -6.09
CA GLU A 20 -7.29 9.02 -6.00
C GLU A 20 -8.07 8.81 -7.30
N SER A 21 -7.37 8.76 -8.45
CA SER A 21 -8.00 8.57 -9.74
C SER A 21 -8.37 7.10 -9.98
N GLN A 22 -9.47 6.88 -10.71
CA GLN A 22 -9.88 5.53 -11.07
C GLN A 22 -8.82 4.81 -11.93
N ASP A 23 -8.15 5.53 -12.82
CA ASP A 23 -7.10 4.97 -13.67
C ASP A 23 -5.90 4.51 -12.86
N ASP A 24 -5.49 5.29 -11.85
CA ASP A 24 -4.39 4.92 -10.96
C ASP A 24 -4.78 3.74 -10.06
N LEU A 25 -6.02 3.70 -9.57
CA LEU A 25 -6.54 2.55 -8.83
C LEU A 25 -6.56 1.28 -9.68
N ILE A 26 -6.99 1.37 -10.93
CA ILE A 26 -6.95 0.23 -11.86
C ILE A 26 -5.50 -0.20 -12.09
N ARG A 27 -4.59 0.75 -12.30
CA ARG A 27 -3.18 0.46 -12.57
C ARG A 27 -2.44 -0.17 -11.39
N TYR A 28 -2.62 0.39 -10.20
CA TYR A 28 -1.83 0.01 -9.04
C TYR A 28 -2.56 -0.99 -8.15
N TYR A 29 -3.88 -0.89 -7.99
CA TYR A 29 -4.64 -1.66 -7.00
C TYR A 29 -5.48 -2.79 -7.58
N THR A 30 -5.38 -3.07 -8.89
CA THR A 30 -5.97 -4.29 -9.47
C THR A 30 -5.08 -5.50 -9.17
N PHE A 31 -5.70 -6.57 -8.68
CA PHE A 31 -5.05 -7.84 -8.44
C PHE A 31 -5.12 -8.74 -9.67
N ASN A 32 -3.99 -9.38 -9.99
CA ASN A 32 -3.95 -10.49 -10.94
C ASN A 32 -4.14 -11.84 -10.23
N ASP A 33 -4.16 -12.94 -10.99
CA ASP A 33 -4.37 -14.29 -10.43
C ASP A 33 -3.30 -14.72 -9.41
N SER A 34 -2.06 -14.28 -9.60
CA SER A 34 -0.96 -14.55 -8.67
C SER A 34 -1.17 -13.81 -7.34
N ASP A 35 -1.56 -12.54 -7.40
CA ASP A 35 -1.90 -11.73 -6.23
C ASP A 35 -3.06 -12.36 -5.44
N LEU A 36 -4.14 -12.74 -6.15
CA LEU A 36 -5.30 -13.40 -5.55
C LEU A 36 -4.93 -14.75 -4.91
N SER A 37 -4.03 -15.50 -5.53
CA SER A 37 -3.52 -16.77 -4.99
C SER A 37 -2.78 -16.55 -3.66
N LEU A 38 -1.93 -15.52 -3.57
CA LEU A 38 -1.22 -15.16 -2.33
C LEU A 38 -2.17 -14.67 -1.24
N ILE A 39 -3.18 -13.87 -1.59
CA ILE A 39 -4.20 -13.38 -0.67
C ILE A 39 -4.98 -14.57 -0.07
N ARG A 40 -5.44 -15.50 -0.91
CA ARG A 40 -6.26 -16.65 -0.47
C ARG A 40 -5.54 -17.60 0.49
N GLN A 41 -4.20 -17.61 0.49
CA GLN A 41 -3.39 -18.38 1.45
C GLN A 41 -3.50 -17.86 2.89
N ARG A 42 -3.97 -16.62 3.11
CA ARG A 42 -4.13 -16.06 4.47
C ARG A 42 -5.38 -16.66 5.15
N ARG A 43 -5.25 -16.93 6.45
CA ARG A 43 -6.32 -17.52 7.29
C ARG A 43 -7.32 -16.46 7.72
N GLY A 44 -8.59 -16.60 7.30
CA GLY A 44 -9.69 -15.72 7.70
C GLY A 44 -9.78 -14.42 6.90
N ASP A 45 -10.99 -13.87 6.78
CA ASP A 45 -11.26 -12.77 5.85
C ASP A 45 -10.59 -11.46 6.24
N ALA A 46 -10.46 -11.19 7.55
CA ALA A 46 -9.72 -10.03 8.04
C ALA A 46 -8.24 -10.04 7.62
N ASN A 47 -7.57 -11.19 7.71
CA ASN A 47 -6.17 -11.32 7.31
C ASN A 47 -6.00 -11.27 5.79
N ARG A 48 -6.96 -11.80 5.03
CA ARG A 48 -6.98 -11.71 3.57
C ARG A 48 -7.12 -10.25 3.13
N LEU A 49 -8.04 -9.51 3.73
CA LEU A 49 -8.23 -8.09 3.46
C LEU A 49 -7.00 -7.27 3.84
N GLY A 50 -6.48 -7.45 5.05
CA GLY A 50 -5.28 -6.72 5.50
C GLY A 50 -4.07 -7.00 4.61
N PHE A 51 -3.89 -8.24 4.17
CA PHE A 51 -2.82 -8.61 3.24
C PHE A 51 -3.03 -8.02 1.84
N ALA A 52 -4.26 -8.01 1.33
CA ALA A 52 -4.59 -7.36 0.06
C ALA A 52 -4.27 -5.86 0.09
N VAL A 53 -4.67 -5.16 1.15
CA VAL A 53 -4.35 -3.73 1.36
C VAL A 53 -2.83 -3.53 1.44
N GLN A 54 -2.12 -4.40 2.15
CA GLN A 54 -0.66 -4.33 2.23
C GLN A 54 0.02 -4.50 0.86
N LEU A 55 -0.46 -5.43 0.04
CA LEU A 55 0.06 -5.62 -1.33
C LEU A 55 -0.15 -4.36 -2.19
N CYS A 56 -1.31 -3.71 -2.08
CA CYS A 56 -1.59 -2.44 -2.75
C CYS A 56 -0.56 -1.37 -2.36
N LEU A 57 -0.39 -1.12 -1.06
CA LEU A 57 0.50 -0.08 -0.54
C LEU A 57 1.98 -0.31 -0.88
N LEU A 58 2.42 -1.58 -0.90
CA LEU A 58 3.76 -1.96 -1.32
C LEU A 58 4.00 -1.71 -2.81
N ARG A 59 2.97 -1.83 -3.66
CA ARG A 59 3.07 -1.56 -5.10
C ARG A 59 3.04 -0.06 -5.39
N TYR A 60 2.17 0.67 -4.70
CA TYR A 60 2.13 2.13 -4.74
C TYR A 60 1.43 2.66 -3.46
N PRO A 61 1.95 3.68 -2.79
CA PRO A 61 3.13 4.48 -3.17
C PRO A 61 4.48 3.85 -2.74
N GLY A 62 4.49 2.61 -2.24
CA GLY A 62 5.72 1.86 -1.99
C GLY A 62 6.10 1.74 -0.51
N TYR A 63 5.13 1.74 0.39
CA TYR A 63 5.37 1.55 1.83
C TYR A 63 4.51 0.42 2.42
N ALA A 64 4.98 -0.12 3.54
CA ALA A 64 4.27 -1.11 4.33
C ALA A 64 3.52 -0.43 5.47
N LEU A 65 2.33 -0.93 5.85
CA LEU A 65 1.73 -0.61 7.14
C LEU A 65 2.71 -1.03 8.24
N GLY A 66 3.32 -0.05 8.91
CA GLY A 66 4.12 -0.27 10.10
C GLY A 66 3.19 -0.37 11.31
N THR A 67 3.32 -1.47 12.07
CA THR A 67 2.73 -1.60 13.40
C THR A 67 3.54 -0.83 14.43
#